data_AF-A0A8X8AZZ2-F1
#
_entry.id   AF-A0A8X8AZZ2-F1
#
_cell.length_a   1.000
_cell.length_b   1.000
_cell.length_c   1.000
_cell.angle_alpha   90.00
_cell.angle_beta   90.00
_cell.angle_gamma   90.00
#
_symmetry.space_group_name_H-M   'P 1'
#
loop_
_entity.id
_entity.type
_entity.pdbx_description
1 polymer ?
#
loop_
_entity_poly.entity_id
_entity_poly.type
_entity_poly.pdbx_seq_one_letter_code
_entity_poly.pdbx_strand_id
1 'polypeptide(L)' 'MARRLNASLISILLITASLSPPSHSLILDGLRIGQVEIYGLVRCSLTGDFDAPPISNGIVILTCGG' A
#
# COMPACT_ATOMS: atom_id res chain seq x y z
N MET A 1 26.02 32.64 -11.45
CA MET A 1 25.59 32.66 -10.03
C MET A 1 25.52 31.22 -9.54
N ALA A 2 26.65 30.66 -9.09
CA ALA A 2 26.77 29.24 -8.78
C ALA A 2 26.23 28.95 -7.37
N ARG A 3 25.13 28.20 -7.31
CA ARG A 3 24.51 27.75 -6.06
C ARG A 3 25.42 26.68 -5.44
N ARG A 4 26.33 27.07 -4.54
CA ARG A 4 27.11 26.13 -3.72
C ARG A 4 26.12 25.40 -2.81
N LEU A 5 25.65 24.22 -3.19
CA LEU A 5 24.97 23.34 -2.25
C LEU A 5 26.03 22.86 -1.25
N ASN A 6 25.87 23.26 0.02
CA ASN A 6 26.74 22.80 1.08
C ASN A 6 26.54 21.28 1.24
N ALA A 7 27.59 20.49 0.99
CA ALA A 7 27.56 19.03 1.12
C ALA A 7 27.02 18.58 2.48
N SER A 8 27.26 19.37 3.53
CA SER A 8 26.71 19.19 4.87
C SER A 8 25.18 19.18 4.90
N LEU A 9 24.53 20.07 4.16
CA LEU A 9 23.06 20.14 4.08
C LEU A 9 22.48 18.93 3.34
N ILE A 10 23.17 18.46 2.30
CA ILE A 10 22.78 17.25 1.56
C ILE A 10 22.89 16.03 2.48
N SER A 11 23.99 15.90 3.23
CA SER A 11 24.17 14.80 4.19
C SER A 11 23.10 14.82 5.28
N ILE A 12 22.75 15.99 5.83
CA ILE A 12 21.68 16.12 6.84
C ILE A 12 20.33 15.71 6.26
N LEU A 13 20.03 16.10 5.01
CA LEU A 13 18.78 15.74 4.34
C LEU A 13 18.68 14.23 4.10
N LEU A 14 19.77 13.59 3.69
CA LEU A 14 19.82 12.15 3.46
C LEU A 14 19.68 11.34 4.76
N ILE A 15 20.31 11.80 5.84
CA ILE A 15 20.20 11.18 7.16
C ILE A 15 18.76 11.33 7.69
N THR A 16 18.15 12.51 7.56
CA THR A 16 16.77 12.72 8.06
C THR A 16 15.73 11.95 7.26
N ALA A 17 15.94 11.77 5.95
CA ALA A 17 15.08 10.91 5.13
C ALA A 17 15.20 9.41 5.50
N SER A 18 16.41 8.93 5.85
CA SER A 18 16.60 7.52 6.25
C SER A 18 16.10 7.21 7.66
N LEU A 19 16.02 8.23 8.53
CA LEU A 19 15.41 8.11 9.87
C LEU A 19 13.88 8.22 9.84
N SER A 20 13.27 8.53 8.69
CA SER A 20 11.82 8.54 8.59
C SER A 20 11.29 7.10 8.64
N PRO A 21 10.39 6.76 9.59
CA PRO A 21 9.87 5.40 9.67
C PRO A 21 9.05 5.08 8.41
N PRO A 22 9.28 3.92 7.76
CA PRO A 22 8.38 3.43 6.73
C PRO A 22 7.14 2.85 7.42
N SER A 23 6.23 3.71 7.87
CA SER A 23 4.87 3.33 8.22
C SER A 23 4.02 4.57 8.34
N HIS A 24 3.48 5.02 7.21
CA HIS A 24 2.30 5.88 7.28
C HIS A 24 1.18 5.00 7.83
N SER A 25 0.95 5.08 9.15
CA SER A 25 -0.22 4.45 9.74
C SER A 25 -1.45 5.01 9.02
N LEU A 26 -2.29 4.13 8.49
CA LEU A 26 -3.57 4.55 7.93
C LEU A 26 -4.44 5.09 9.08
N ILE A 27 -4.73 6.39 9.03
CA ILE A 27 -5.62 7.05 9.99
C ILE A 27 -6.88 7.43 9.22
N LEU A 28 -8.00 6.82 9.60
CA LEU A 28 -9.34 7.17 9.10
C LEU A 28 -10.13 7.78 10.24
N ASP A 29 -10.65 9.00 10.07
CA ASP A 29 -11.45 9.72 11.09
C ASP A 29 -10.80 9.76 12.49
N GLY A 30 -9.47 9.87 12.54
CA GLY A 30 -8.69 9.91 13.79
C GLY A 30 -8.44 8.54 14.44
N LEU A 31 -8.96 7.45 13.87
CA LEU A 31 -8.69 6.09 14.32
C LEU A 31 -7.48 5.53 13.58
N ARG A 32 -6.51 5.01 14.34
CA ARG A 32 -5.36 4.28 13.79
C ARG A 32 -5.81 2.88 13.39
N ILE A 33 -5.80 2.59 12.09
CA ILE A 33 -6.11 1.27 11.56
C ILE A 33 -4.87 0.39 11.77
N GLY A 34 -4.98 -0.59 12.68
CA GLY A 34 -3.92 -1.57 12.93
C GLY A 34 -3.98 -2.81 12.03
N GLN A 35 -5.16 -3.09 11.46
CA GLN A 35 -5.42 -4.28 10.64
C GLN A 35 -6.47 -3.97 9.59
N VAL A 36 -6.32 -4.54 8.41
CA VAL A 36 -7.32 -4.54 7.33
C VAL A 36 -7.63 -5.98 6.97
N GLU A 37 -8.89 -6.37 7.06
CA GLU A 37 -9.38 -7.68 6.61
C GLU A 37 -10.19 -7.51 5.33
N ILE A 38 -9.89 -8.31 4.31
CA ILE A 38 -10.54 -8.27 3.01
C ILE A 38 -11.27 -9.60 2.82
N TYR A 39 -12.58 -9.54 2.63
CA TYR A 39 -13.43 -10.69 2.35
C TYR A 39 -13.96 -10.59 0.92
N GLY A 40 -13.93 -11.70 0.18
CA GLY A 40 -14.42 -11.76 -1.19
C GLY A 40 -14.69 -13.19 -1.63
N LEU A 41 -15.45 -13.32 -2.72
CA LEU A 41 -15.81 -14.60 -3.32
C LEU A 41 -15.54 -14.52 -4.83
N VAL A 42 -14.79 -15.49 -5.35
CA VAL A 42 -14.50 -15.59 -6.79
C VAL A 42 -15.52 -16.52 -7.43
N ARG A 43 -16.05 -16.11 -8.59
CA ARG A 43 -17.06 -16.85 -9.36
C ARG A 43 -16.55 -17.14 -10.76
N CYS A 44 -17.00 -18.27 -11.33
CA CYS A 44 -16.69 -18.63 -12.72
C CYS A 44 -17.81 -18.15 -13.64
N SER A 45 -17.57 -17.12 -14.44
CA SER A 45 -18.57 -16.61 -15.37
C SER A 45 -17.97 -16.35 -16.75
N LEU A 46 -18.63 -16.88 -17.79
CA LEU A 46 -18.27 -16.63 -19.19
C LEU A 46 -18.94 -15.37 -19.75
N THR A 47 -19.96 -14.87 -19.07
CA THR A 47 -20.82 -13.77 -19.53
C THR A 47 -20.85 -12.58 -18.56
N GLY A 48 -20.18 -12.68 -17.41
CA GLY A 48 -20.20 -11.67 -16.36
C GLY A 48 -21.39 -11.76 -15.38
N ASP A 49 -22.13 -12.88 -15.40
CA ASP A 49 -23.16 -13.20 -14.41
C ASP A 49 -22.63 -13.17 -12.97
N PHE A 50 -23.28 -12.37 -12.11
CA PHE A 50 -22.97 -12.20 -10.69
C PHE A 50 -23.49 -13.35 -9.81
N ASP A 51 -24.46 -14.12 -10.28
CA ASP A 51 -25.02 -15.28 -9.58
C ASP A 51 -24.30 -16.59 -9.91
N ALA A 52 -23.30 -16.54 -10.80
CA ALA A 52 -22.52 -17.69 -11.24
C ALA A 52 -21.85 -18.44 -10.06
N PRO A 53 -21.66 -19.76 -10.15
CA PRO A 53 -21.20 -20.55 -9.01
C PRO A 53 -19.81 -20.11 -8.50
N PRO A 54 -19.58 -20.18 -7.17
CA PRO A 54 -18.27 -19.92 -6.60
C PRO A 54 -17.26 -20.94 -7.10
N ILE A 55 -16.02 -20.51 -7.28
CA ILE A 55 -14.91 -21.44 -7.51
C ILE A 55 -14.26 -21.81 -6.17
N SER A 56 -14.04 -23.11 -5.97
CA SER A 56 -13.26 -23.62 -4.84
C SER A 56 -11.79 -23.75 -5.22
N ASN A 57 -10.90 -23.49 -4.27
CA ASN A 57 -9.45 -23.73 -4.42
C ASN A 57 -8.77 -22.90 -5.53
N GLY A 58 -9.33 -21.74 -5.88
CA GLY A 58 -8.73 -20.78 -6.81
C GLY A 58 -7.63 -19.95 -6.14
N ILE A 59 -6.58 -19.62 -6.90
CA ILE A 59 -5.51 -18.74 -6.42
C ILE A 59 -5.97 -17.29 -6.56
N VAL A 60 -5.95 -16.54 -5.46
CA VAL A 60 -6.21 -15.10 -5.43
C VAL A 60 -4.91 -14.40 -5.02
N ILE A 61 -4.46 -13.45 -5.84
CA ILE A 61 -3.26 -12.65 -5.57
C ILE A 61 -3.72 -11.26 -5.20
N LEU A 62 -3.39 -10.83 -3.98
CA LEU A 62 -3.55 -9.47 -3.50
C LEU A 62 -2.21 -8.76 -3.59
N THR A 63 -2.21 -7.60 -4.26
CA THR A 63 -1.02 -6.75 -4.39
C THR A 63 -1.30 -5.41 -3.73
N CYS A 64 -0.45 -5.04 -2.77
CA CYS A 64 -0.46 -3.71 -2.18
C CYS A 64 0.39 -2.77 -3.05
N GLY A 65 -0.12 -1.58 -3.38
CA GLY A 65 0.59 -0.58 -4.17
C GLY A 65 1.50 0.34 -3.37
N GLY A 66 1.95 -0.10 -2.19
CA GLY A 66 2.75 0.69 -1.24
C GLY A 66 4.24 0.63 -1.55
#